data_AF-A0AAV3QZC0-F1
#
_entry.id   AF-A0AAV3QZC0-F1
#
_cell.length_a   1.000
_cell.length_b   1.000
_cell.length_c   1.000
_cell.angle_alpha   90.00
_cell.angle_beta   90.00
_cell.angle_gamma   90.00
#
_symmetry.space_group_name_H-M   'P 1'
#
loop_
_entity.id
_entity.type
_entity.pdbx_description
1 polymer ?
#
loop_
_entity_poly.entity_id
_entity_poly.type
_entity_poly.pdbx_seq_one_letter_code
_entity_poly.pdbx_strand_id
1 'polypeptide(L)'
;MGESKYWKGDTMLAYFLGVTSSSPPTIKRSQTYHWVPPATGFKLNVDASFKDGMAGLGGILRDPSGGVVAVVGTTQLLSLISKGQAHWSVQQKVAHICHLWHTFRAEIAHVVREQNMAADMVAKMARSASAPFEWDRA
;
A
#
# COMPACT_ATOMS: atom_id res chain seq x y z
N MET A 1 -16.46 -30.45 -4.92
CA MET A 1 -16.82 -29.20 -4.22
C MET A 1 -15.53 -28.64 -3.65
N GLY A 2 -14.96 -27.63 -4.29
CA GLY A 2 -13.64 -27.11 -3.94
C GLY A 2 -13.71 -26.18 -2.74
N GLU A 3 -12.92 -26.46 -1.71
CA GLU A 3 -12.75 -25.58 -0.56
C GLU A 3 -12.27 -24.19 -1.01
N SER A 4 -13.04 -23.15 -0.68
CA SER A 4 -12.60 -21.78 -0.86
C SER A 4 -11.43 -21.52 0.09
N LYS A 5 -10.23 -21.38 -0.46
CA LYS A 5 -9.06 -20.91 0.30
C LYS A 5 -9.30 -19.46 0.75
N TYR A 6 -9.81 -19.32 1.97
CA TYR A 6 -9.89 -18.07 2.69
C TYR A 6 -8.48 -17.47 2.81
N TRP A 7 -8.23 -16.32 2.18
CA TRP A 7 -6.97 -15.61 2.39
C TRP A 7 -7.04 -14.83 3.71
N LYS A 8 -6.65 -15.51 4.80
CA LYS A 8 -6.33 -14.94 6.14
C LYS A 8 -5.01 -14.12 6.15
N GLY A 9 -4.41 -13.87 4.98
CA GLY A 9 -3.03 -13.38 4.84
C GLY A 9 -2.81 -11.98 5.42
N ASP A 10 -3.75 -11.04 5.24
CA ASP A 10 -3.53 -9.65 5.65
C ASP A 10 -3.59 -9.45 7.18
N THR A 11 -4.35 -10.27 7.91
CA THR A 11 -4.36 -10.22 9.39
C THR A 11 -3.08 -10.83 9.99
N MET A 12 -2.52 -11.85 9.34
CA MET A 12 -1.24 -12.45 9.75
C MET A 12 -0.06 -11.53 9.40
N LEU A 13 -0.09 -10.82 8.26
CA LEU A 13 0.91 -9.82 7.92
C LEU A 13 0.87 -8.65 8.92
N ALA A 14 -0.34 -8.19 9.28
CA ALA A 14 -0.54 -7.19 10.33
C ALA A 14 0.05 -7.62 11.69
N TYR A 15 -0.16 -8.88 12.07
CA TYR A 15 0.39 -9.47 13.29
C TYR A 15 1.92 -9.62 13.23
N PHE A 16 2.45 -10.10 12.09
CA PHE A 16 3.89 -10.27 11.84
C PHE A 16 4.64 -8.93 11.83
N LEU A 17 3.94 -7.85 11.46
CA LEU A 17 4.42 -6.46 11.50
C LEU A 17 4.20 -5.77 12.86
N GLY A 18 3.83 -6.52 13.90
CA GLY A 18 3.74 -6.03 15.29
C GLY A 18 2.47 -5.25 15.64
N VAL A 19 1.42 -5.32 14.81
CA VAL A 19 0.16 -4.61 15.08
C VAL A 19 -0.83 -5.52 15.80
N THR A 20 -0.94 -5.34 17.11
CA THR A 20 -2.06 -5.89 17.89
C THR A 20 -3.12 -4.80 18.05
N SER A 21 -4.25 -4.95 17.35
CA SER A 21 -5.44 -4.16 17.67
C SER A 21 -6.01 -4.65 18.99
N SER A 22 -6.11 -3.78 20.00
CA SER A 22 -6.70 -4.08 21.32
C SER A 22 -8.22 -4.30 21.27
N SER A 23 -8.83 -4.15 20.09
CA SER A 23 -10.25 -4.44 19.87
C SER A 23 -10.43 -5.20 18.55
N PRO A 24 -11.24 -6.29 18.55
CA PRO A 24 -11.55 -7.01 17.33
C PRO A 24 -12.29 -6.08 16.37
N PRO A 25 -11.88 -5.99 15.10
CA PRO A 25 -12.57 -5.15 14.14
C PRO A 25 -14.02 -5.61 14.03
N THR A 26 -14.96 -4.68 14.16
CA THR A 26 -16.38 -4.94 13.92
C THR A 26 -16.54 -5.39 12.47
N ILE A 27 -16.82 -6.68 12.26
CA ILE A 27 -16.99 -7.27 10.93
C ILE A 27 -18.31 -6.75 10.35
N LYS A 28 -18.27 -5.58 9.68
CA LYS A 28 -19.33 -5.20 8.76
C LYS A 28 -19.34 -6.22 7.62
N ARG A 29 -20.53 -6.74 7.26
CA ARG A 29 -20.78 -7.78 6.22
C ARG A 29 -19.59 -7.95 5.29
N SER A 30 -18.89 -9.09 5.40
CA SER A 30 -17.71 -9.37 4.58
C SER A 30 -18.12 -9.42 3.11
N GLN A 31 -17.96 -8.32 2.39
CA GLN A 31 -17.74 -8.43 0.96
C GLN A 31 -16.35 -9.03 0.80
N THR A 32 -16.30 -10.26 0.29
CA THR A 32 -15.05 -10.95 0.03
C THR A 32 -14.45 -10.34 -1.22
N TYR A 33 -13.48 -9.45 -1.05
CA TYR A 33 -12.75 -8.90 -2.18
C TYR A 33 -11.55 -9.81 -2.47
N HIS A 34 -11.67 -10.59 -3.52
CA HIS A 34 -10.58 -11.47 -3.95
C HIS A 34 -9.43 -10.64 -4.49
N TRP A 35 -8.21 -10.96 -4.04
CA TRP A 35 -7.00 -10.52 -4.72
C TRP A 35 -7.02 -11.01 -6.16
N VAL A 36 -6.89 -10.07 -7.10
CA VAL A 36 -6.71 -10.41 -8.52
C VAL A 36 -5.20 -10.41 -8.80
N PRO A 37 -4.59 -11.58 -9.07
CA PRO A 37 -3.18 -11.65 -9.42
C PRO A 37 -2.92 -10.96 -10.77
N PRO A 38 -1.73 -10.37 -10.96
CA PRO A 38 -1.35 -9.88 -12.28
C PRO A 38 -1.24 -11.07 -13.26
N ALA A 39 -1.55 -10.85 -14.54
CA ALA A 39 -1.43 -11.89 -15.56
C ALA A 39 0.03 -12.38 -15.69
N THR A 40 0.99 -11.46 -15.60
CA THR A 40 2.44 -11.72 -15.53
C THR A 40 3.12 -10.60 -14.74
N GLY A 41 4.35 -10.84 -14.27
CA GLY A 41 5.16 -9.81 -13.58
C GLY A 41 4.75 -9.58 -12.11
N PHE A 42 4.94 -8.36 -11.62
CA PHE A 42 4.64 -8.00 -10.24
C PHE A 42 3.42 -7.07 -10.17
N LYS A 43 2.72 -7.09 -9.03
CA LYS A 43 1.67 -6.12 -8.72
C LYS A 43 2.10 -5.26 -7.55
N LEU A 44 2.19 -3.95 -7.80
CA LEU A 44 2.45 -2.93 -6.80
C LEU A 44 1.13 -2.27 -6.40
N ASN A 45 0.76 -2.43 -5.13
CA ASN A 45 -0.36 -1.72 -4.52
C ASN A 45 0.20 -0.56 -3.71
N VAL A 46 -0.34 0.65 -3.90
CA VAL A 46 0.08 1.86 -3.19
C VAL A 46 -1.10 2.51 -2.48
N ASP A 47 -0.86 3.14 -1.34
CA ASP A 47 -1.83 3.98 -0.66
C ASP A 47 -1.18 5.14 0.10
N ALA A 48 -1.99 6.10 0.50
CA ALA A 48 -1.59 7.25 1.30
C ALA A 48 -2.49 7.39 2.54
N SER A 49 -1.91 7.87 3.64
CA SER A 49 -2.61 8.07 4.90
C SER A 49 -2.23 9.41 5.51
N PHE A 50 -3.24 10.21 5.90
CA PHE A 50 -3.03 11.53 6.51
C PHE A 50 -3.80 11.63 7.83
N LYS A 51 -3.14 12.12 8.89
CA LYS A 51 -3.76 12.44 10.18
C LYS A 51 -2.83 13.35 10.98
N ASP A 52 -3.39 14.35 11.65
CA ASP A 52 -2.69 15.23 12.59
C ASP A 52 -1.43 15.90 11.99
N GLY A 53 -1.50 16.35 10.73
CA GLY A 53 -0.38 17.02 10.04
C GLY A 53 0.70 16.08 9.49
N MET A 54 0.56 14.77 9.71
CA MET A 54 1.49 13.75 9.24
C MET A 54 0.91 12.97 8.06
N ALA A 55 1.68 12.84 6.97
CA ALA A 55 1.36 11.94 5.86
C ALA A 55 2.29 10.73 5.84
N GLY A 56 1.73 9.57 5.53
CA GLY A 56 2.46 8.36 5.19
C GLY A 56 2.06 7.89 3.79
N LEU A 57 3.04 7.39 3.05
CA LEU A 57 2.84 6.66 1.80
C LEU A 57 3.29 5.22 2.02
N GLY A 58 2.51 4.27 1.54
CA GLY A 58 2.80 2.85 1.68
C GLY A 58 2.65 2.12 0.35
N GLY A 59 3.53 1.13 0.12
CA GLY A 59 3.51 0.28 -1.05
C GLY A 59 3.78 -1.17 -0.69
N ILE A 60 3.10 -2.10 -1.36
CA ILE A 60 3.36 -3.54 -1.27
C ILE A 60 3.51 -4.13 -2.67
N LEU A 61 4.65 -4.76 -2.92
CA LEU A 61 4.95 -5.46 -4.16
C LEU A 61 4.69 -6.95 -3.96
N ARG A 62 3.90 -7.54 -4.87
CA ARG A 62 3.57 -8.96 -4.85
C ARG A 62 3.93 -9.66 -6.15
N ASP A 63 4.36 -10.90 -6.05
CA ASP A 63 4.56 -11.80 -7.18
C ASP A 63 3.22 -12.37 -7.72
N PRO A 64 3.19 -13.09 -8.86
CA PRO A 64 1.96 -13.67 -9.41
C PRO A 64 1.27 -14.69 -8.49
N SER A 65 2.00 -15.31 -7.56
CA SER A 65 1.44 -16.24 -6.57
C SER A 65 0.79 -15.53 -5.38
N GLY A 66 0.90 -14.19 -5.32
CA GLY A 66 0.43 -13.37 -4.22
C GLY A 66 1.43 -13.22 -3.07
N GLY A 67 2.64 -13.79 -3.22
CA GLY A 67 3.74 -13.67 -2.29
C GLY A 67 4.23 -12.23 -2.20
N VAL A 68 4.52 -11.76 -0.98
CA VAL A 68 5.08 -10.42 -0.75
C VAL A 68 6.56 -10.44 -1.06
N VAL A 69 6.98 -9.56 -1.96
CA VAL A 69 8.36 -9.41 -2.43
C VAL A 69 9.03 -8.24 -1.73
N ALA A 70 8.33 -7.11 -1.67
CA ALA A 70 8.81 -5.89 -1.06
C ALA A 70 7.67 -5.13 -0.36
N VAL A 71 8.01 -4.37 0.69
CA VAL A 71 7.14 -3.42 1.38
C VAL A 71 7.91 -2.12 1.57
N VAL A 72 7.33 -1.01 1.12
CA VAL A 72 7.94 0.33 1.23
C VAL A 72 7.02 1.27 2.00
N GLY A 73 7.59 2.00 2.96
CA GLY A 73 6.88 3.00 3.74
C GLY A 73 7.70 4.28 3.84
N THR A 74 7.09 5.43 3.58
CA THR A 74 7.76 6.72 3.78
C THR A 74 6.83 7.73 4.44
N THR A 75 7.38 8.45 5.41
CA THR A 75 6.69 9.55 6.09
C THR A 75 7.04 10.85 5.38
N GLN A 76 6.04 11.65 5.04
CA GLN A 76 6.26 13.04 4.61
C GLN A 76 5.60 13.98 5.61
N LEU A 77 6.42 14.87 6.18
CA LEU A 77 5.94 16.01 6.94
C LEU A 77 5.29 16.99 5.96
N LEU A 78 3.99 17.25 6.11
CA LEU A 78 3.21 18.06 5.18
C LEU A 78 3.45 19.58 5.26
N SER A 79 4.56 20.01 5.88
CA SER A 79 5.01 21.41 5.83
C SER A 79 5.24 21.92 4.40
N LEU A 80 5.30 21.01 3.41
CA LEU A 80 5.38 21.30 1.98
C LEU A 80 4.03 21.52 1.28
N ILE A 81 2.91 20.97 1.78
CA ILE A 81 1.58 21.17 1.16
C ILE A 81 0.80 22.28 1.86
N SER A 82 1.02 22.50 3.17
CA SER A 82 0.34 23.56 3.93
C SER A 82 0.67 24.98 3.47
N LYS A 83 1.71 25.16 2.65
CA LYS A 83 2.07 26.46 2.05
C LYS A 83 1.28 26.80 0.78
N GLY A 84 0.30 25.99 0.39
CA GLY A 84 -0.64 26.33 -0.71
C GLY A 84 -0.01 26.38 -2.10
N GLN A 85 1.27 26.00 -2.24
CA GLN A 85 1.92 25.84 -3.52
C GLN A 85 1.90 24.36 -3.85
N ALA A 86 0.95 23.92 -4.67
CA ALA A 86 1.16 22.72 -5.48
C ALA A 86 2.29 23.04 -6.46
N HIS A 87 3.50 22.95 -5.94
CA HIS A 87 4.74 23.42 -6.51
C HIS A 87 5.10 22.56 -7.72
N TRP A 88 5.95 23.07 -8.61
CA TRP A 88 6.54 22.33 -9.75
C TRP A 88 7.04 20.92 -9.40
N SER A 89 7.30 20.65 -8.13
CA SER A 89 7.61 19.33 -7.57
C SER A 89 6.54 18.26 -7.82
N VAL A 90 5.24 18.60 -7.84
CA VAL A 90 4.18 17.63 -8.18
C VAL A 90 4.27 17.26 -9.65
N GLN A 91 4.45 18.25 -10.54
CA GLN A 91 4.62 18.00 -11.96
C GLN A 91 5.88 17.16 -12.25
N GLN A 92 6.99 17.42 -11.56
CA GLN A 92 8.19 16.59 -11.66
C GLN A 92 7.94 15.15 -11.18
N LYS A 93 7.18 14.96 -10.08
CA LYS A 93 6.80 13.61 -9.61
C LYS A 93 5.89 12.90 -10.61
N VAL A 94 4.91 13.59 -11.18
CA VAL A 94 4.02 13.03 -12.23
C VAL A 94 4.83 12.68 -13.48
N ALA A 95 5.72 13.56 -13.93
CA ALA A 95 6.61 13.28 -15.05
C ALA A 95 7.51 12.06 -14.79
N HIS A 96 8.03 11.92 -13.57
CA HIS A 96 8.82 10.76 -13.17
C HIS A 96 7.96 9.48 -13.14
N ILE A 97 6.74 9.54 -12.59
CA ILE A 97 5.79 8.40 -12.62
C ILE A 97 5.47 8.02 -14.07
N CYS A 98 5.21 8.99 -14.95
CA CYS A 98 4.99 8.73 -16.38
C CYS A 98 6.21 8.08 -17.02
N HIS A 99 7.42 8.56 -16.74
CA HIS A 99 8.64 7.96 -17.25
C HIS A 99 8.78 6.50 -16.80
N LEU A 100 8.63 6.23 -15.50
CA LEU A 100 8.71 4.87 -14.95
C LEU A 100 7.61 3.97 -15.54
N TRP A 101 6.39 4.49 -15.71
CA TRP A 101 5.28 3.76 -16.31
C TRP A 101 5.63 3.28 -17.72
N HIS A 102 6.18 4.15 -18.57
CA HIS A 102 6.60 3.77 -19.93
C HIS A 102 7.80 2.82 -19.91
N THR A 103 8.80 3.07 -19.06
CA THR A 103 10.02 2.26 -18.96
C THR A 103 9.71 0.83 -18.53
N PHE A 104 8.86 0.65 -17.52
CA PHE A 104 8.46 -0.68 -17.03
C PHE A 104 7.36 -1.33 -17.87
N ARG A 105 6.77 -0.61 -18.83
CA ARG A 105 5.55 -1.04 -19.54
C ARG A 105 4.46 -1.50 -18.57
N ALA A 106 4.34 -0.80 -17.44
CA ALA A 106 3.42 -1.17 -16.39
C ALA A 106 1.97 -0.86 -16.81
N GLU A 107 0.99 -1.39 -16.07
CA GLU A 107 -0.41 -1.04 -16.21
C GLU A 107 -0.90 -0.42 -14.90
N ILE A 108 -1.68 0.66 -14.99
CA ILE A 108 -2.29 1.32 -13.83
C ILE A 108 -3.77 0.97 -13.81
N ALA A 109 -4.22 0.34 -12.73
CA ALA A 109 -5.61 0.01 -12.50
C ALA A 109 -6.07 0.57 -11.16
N HIS A 110 -7.30 1.11 -11.14
CA HIS A 110 -7.95 1.48 -9.90
C HIS A 110 -8.49 0.23 -9.20
N VAL A 111 -8.23 0.10 -7.90
CA VAL A 111 -8.77 -0.98 -7.06
C VAL A 111 -9.65 -0.39 -5.98
N VAL A 112 -10.68 -1.13 -5.55
CA VAL A 112 -11.49 -0.71 -4.40
C VAL A 112 -10.64 -0.76 -3.12
N ARG A 113 -10.96 0.10 -2.15
CA ARG A 113 -10.15 0.29 -0.95
C ARG A 113 -9.92 -1.00 -0.17
N GLU A 114 -10.93 -1.86 -0.12
CA GLU A 114 -10.92 -3.13 0.57
C GLU A 114 -9.96 -4.15 -0.06
N GLN A 115 -9.64 -4.02 -1.36
CA GLN A 115 -8.58 -4.80 -2.01
C GLN A 115 -7.19 -4.22 -1.76
N ASN A 116 -7.10 -3.02 -1.21
CA ASN A 116 -5.86 -2.28 -0.97
C ASN A 116 -5.48 -2.22 0.51
N MET A 117 -6.11 -3.05 1.36
CA MET A 117 -5.94 -3.02 2.82
C MET A 117 -4.49 -3.13 3.27
N ALA A 118 -3.69 -3.98 2.62
CA ALA A 118 -2.27 -4.10 2.94
C ALA A 118 -1.50 -2.79 2.71
N ALA A 119 -1.70 -2.11 1.57
CA ALA A 119 -1.05 -0.83 1.30
C ALA A 119 -1.57 0.30 2.20
N ASP A 120 -2.88 0.33 2.48
CA ASP A 120 -3.50 1.25 3.46
C ASP A 120 -2.86 1.10 4.84
N MET A 121 -2.62 -0.14 5.27
CA MET A 121 -1.96 -0.43 6.53
C MET A 121 -0.50 0.05 6.54
N VAL A 122 0.27 -0.25 5.49
CA VAL A 122 1.65 0.22 5.35
C VAL A 122 1.71 1.75 5.36
N ALA A 123 0.77 2.43 4.70
CA ALA A 123 0.69 3.89 4.70
C ALA A 123 0.39 4.45 6.10
N LYS A 124 -0.51 3.80 6.85
CA LYS A 124 -0.79 4.15 8.26
C LYS A 124 0.41 3.92 9.17
N MET A 125 1.16 2.83 8.96
CA MET A 125 2.39 2.54 9.69
C MET A 125 3.46 3.59 9.38
N ALA A 126 3.69 3.89 8.10
CA ALA A 126 4.62 4.93 7.67
C ALA A 126 4.28 6.28 8.27
N ARG A 127 3.00 6.67 8.28
CA ARG A 127 2.57 7.93 8.92
C ARG A 127 2.96 8.01 10.40
N SER A 128 2.90 6.89 11.11
CA SER A 128 3.26 6.79 12.53
C SER A 128 4.75 6.52 12.78
N ALA A 129 5.51 6.18 11.72
CA ALA A 129 6.93 5.88 11.82
C ALA A 129 7.76 7.17 11.86
N SER A 130 8.83 7.14 12.66
CA SER A 130 9.80 8.22 12.77
C SER A 130 10.77 8.28 11.58
N ALA A 131 10.83 7.23 10.75
CA ALA A 131 11.70 7.13 9.59
C ALA A 131 11.05 6.26 8.48
N PRO A 132 11.46 6.44 7.21
CA PRO A 132 11.13 5.52 6.13
C PRO A 132 11.62 4.09 6.42
N PHE A 133 10.93 3.10 5.87
CA PHE A 133 11.34 1.70 5.97
C PHE A 133 11.13 0.97 4.65
N GLU A 134 11.97 -0.04 4.44
CA GLU A 134 11.94 -0.94 3.31
C GLU A 134 12.16 -2.35 3.85
N TRP A 135 11.33 -3.28 3.42
CA TRP A 135 11.50 -4.69 3.68
C TRP A 135 11.49 -5.41 2.35
N ASP A 136 12.55 -6.16 2.08
CA ASP A 136 12.67 -7.01 0.91
C ASP A 136 12.88 -8.45 1.34
N ARG A 137 12.33 -9.38 0.55
CA ARG A 137 12.63 -10.80 0.68
C ARG A 137 14.02 -11.04 0.07
N ALA A 138 15.00 -11.37 0.92
CA ALA A 138 16.35 -11.77 0.51
C ALA A 138 16.34 -13.03 -0.38
#